data_AF-A0A376DVK9-F1
#
_entry.id   AF-A0A376DVK9-F1
#
_cell.length_a   1.000
_cell.length_b   1.000
_cell.length_c   1.000
_cell.angle_alpha   90.00
_cell.angle_beta   90.00
_cell.angle_gamma   90.00
#
_symmetry.space_group_name_H-M   'P 1'
#
loop_
_entity.id
_entity.type
_entity.pdbx_description
1 polymer ?
#
loop_
_entity_poly.entity_id
_entity_poly.type
_entity_poly.pdbx_seq_one_letter_code
_entity_poly.pdbx_strand_id
1 'polypeptide(L)'
;MADFQTDVPVELRINVYNEKDNLPNESVLYKDVTAVLTKDSIIDGTFTLDVSDYDIYVNSDFFVSIQFMNFFKGHIFLSGALLKTVFKRKYYGSWGKVISRFSCY
;
A
#
# COMPACT_ATOMS: atom_id res chain seq x y z
N MET A 1 -4.67 9.49 -9.10
CA MET A 1 -5.37 8.74 -10.15
C MET A 1 -4.78 7.35 -10.18
N ALA A 2 -5.56 6.35 -9.81
CA ALA A 2 -5.18 4.95 -9.97
C ALA A 2 -5.88 4.43 -11.23
N ASP A 3 -5.11 3.99 -12.23
CA ASP A 3 -5.66 3.30 -13.41
C ASP A 3 -5.43 1.81 -13.22
N PHE A 4 -6.51 1.03 -13.09
CA PHE A 4 -6.45 -0.39 -12.76
C PHE A 4 -7.31 -1.18 -13.74
N GLN A 5 -6.66 -1.96 -14.60
CA GLN A 5 -7.33 -2.96 -15.43
C GLN A 5 -7.05 -4.32 -14.81
N THR A 6 -8.07 -4.98 -14.26
CA THR A 6 -7.97 -6.38 -13.84
C THR A 6 -9.27 -7.09 -14.17
N ASP A 7 -9.18 -8.31 -14.69
CA ASP A 7 -10.34 -9.18 -14.91
C ASP A 7 -10.64 -10.05 -13.67
N VAL A 8 -9.78 -9.99 -12.65
CA VAL A 8 -9.85 -10.79 -11.42
C VAL A 8 -9.79 -9.91 -10.17
N PRO A 9 -10.50 -10.26 -9.07
CA PRO A 9 -10.35 -9.58 -7.78
C PRO A 9 -8.90 -9.59 -7.31
N VAL A 10 -8.39 -8.43 -6.90
CA VAL A 10 -7.01 -8.29 -6.42
C VAL A 10 -7.02 -8.07 -4.93
N GLU A 11 -6.49 -9.05 -4.21
CA GLU A 11 -6.35 -8.98 -2.77
C GLU A 11 -5.12 -8.13 -2.40
N LEU A 12 -5.36 -7.17 -1.52
CA LEU A 12 -4.38 -6.24 -0.99
C LEU A 12 -4.26 -6.45 0.51
N ARG A 13 -3.03 -6.38 1.00
CA ARG A 13 -2.72 -6.24 2.42
C ARG A 13 -2.09 -4.87 2.64
N ILE A 14 -2.65 -4.12 3.56
CA ILE A 14 -2.14 -2.83 4.01
C ILE A 14 -1.47 -3.05 5.36
N ASN A 15 -0.32 -2.41 5.55
CA ASN A 15 0.30 -2.35 6.87
C ASN A 15 0.79 -0.94 7.17
N VAL A 16 0.78 -0.57 8.44
CA VAL A 16 1.28 0.70 8.97
C VAL A 16 2.44 0.39 9.89
N TYR A 17 3.58 1.05 9.67
CA TYR A 17 4.79 0.87 10.44
C TYR A 17 5.17 2.16 11.16
N ASN A 18 5.70 2.05 12.36
CA ASN A 18 6.41 3.17 12.97
C ASN A 18 7.71 3.47 12.21
N GLU A 19 8.13 4.73 12.29
CA GLU A 19 9.42 5.18 11.77
C GLU A 19 10.53 4.94 12.81
N LYS A 20 11.68 4.45 12.34
CA LYS A 20 12.94 4.44 13.09
C LYS A 20 14.08 4.67 12.11
N ASP A 21 14.95 5.64 12.41
CA ASP A 21 16.10 6.01 11.58
C ASP A 21 15.74 6.33 10.10
N ASN A 22 14.60 6.97 9.89
CA ASN A 22 13.92 7.28 8.63
C ASN A 22 13.51 6.05 7.81
N LEU A 23 13.34 4.90 8.45
CA LEU A 23 12.95 3.63 7.82
C LEU A 23 11.72 3.02 8.48
N PRO A 24 10.93 2.21 7.75
CA PRO A 24 9.86 1.41 8.35
C PRO A 24 10.46 0.36 9.30
N ASN A 25 9.99 0.32 10.54
CA ASN A 25 10.50 -0.57 11.58
C ASN A 25 9.50 -1.68 11.97
N GLU A 26 8.56 -1.39 12.87
CA GLU A 26 7.61 -2.35 13.43
C GLU A 26 6.18 -2.02 13.03
N SER A 27 5.38 -3.05 12.77
CA SER A 27 3.95 -2.93 12.50
C SER A 27 3.22 -2.37 13.72
N VAL A 28 2.44 -1.31 13.55
CA VAL A 28 1.58 -0.76 14.62
C VAL A 28 0.17 -1.35 14.60
N LEU A 29 -0.15 -2.14 13.58
CA LEU A 29 -1.46 -2.78 13.46
C LEU A 29 -1.59 -3.98 14.41
N TYR A 30 -2.68 -4.02 15.17
CA TYR A 30 -3.08 -5.19 15.96
C TYR A 30 -3.72 -6.29 15.13
N LYS A 31 -4.39 -5.93 14.03
CA LYS A 31 -5.05 -6.84 13.10
C LYS A 31 -4.67 -6.50 11.66
N ASP A 32 -4.56 -7.53 10.82
CA ASP A 32 -4.28 -7.37 9.38
C ASP A 32 -5.37 -6.50 8.73
N VAL A 33 -4.96 -5.45 8.03
CA VAL A 33 -5.85 -4.67 7.14
C VAL A 33 -5.76 -5.30 5.76
N THR A 34 -6.85 -5.89 5.31
CA THR A 34 -6.96 -6.46 3.96
C THR A 34 -8.10 -5.83 3.19
N ALA A 35 -7.95 -5.74 1.88
CA ALA A 35 -8.96 -5.21 0.98
C ALA A 35 -9.01 -6.00 -0.32
N VAL A 36 -10.19 -6.09 -0.91
CA VAL A 36 -10.39 -6.72 -2.21
C VAL A 36 -10.71 -5.64 -3.23
N LEU A 37 -9.80 -5.44 -4.16
CA LEU A 37 -9.97 -4.50 -5.26
C LEU A 37 -10.71 -5.21 -6.40
N THR A 38 -11.92 -4.76 -6.65
CA THR A 38 -12.77 -5.17 -7.78
C THR A 38 -13.05 -3.98 -8.70
N LYS A 39 -13.50 -4.24 -9.93
CA LYS A 39 -13.87 -3.17 -10.86
C LYS A 39 -14.92 -2.22 -10.27
N ASP A 40 -15.89 -2.77 -9.53
CA ASP A 40 -16.99 -2.00 -8.94
C ASP A 40 -16.56 -1.20 -7.70
N SER A 41 -15.46 -1.58 -7.05
CA SER A 41 -14.89 -0.84 -5.91
C SER A 41 -14.11 0.42 -6.30
N ILE A 42 -13.91 0.65 -7.61
CA ILE A 42 -13.22 1.83 -8.13
C ILE A 42 -14.27 2.83 -8.58
N ILE A 43 -14.37 3.93 -7.84
CA ILE A 43 -15.28 5.04 -8.15
C ILE A 43 -14.42 6.19 -8.65
N ASP A 44 -14.71 6.68 -9.86
CA ASP A 44 -13.96 7.77 -10.51
C ASP A 44 -12.43 7.56 -10.53
N GLY A 45 -11.98 6.33 -10.82
CA GLY A 45 -10.56 5.97 -10.87
C GLY A 45 -9.85 6.00 -9.51
N THR A 46 -10.62 5.91 -8.43
CA THR A 46 -10.11 5.92 -7.05
C THR A 46 -10.70 4.75 -6.27
N PHE A 47 -9.82 4.00 -5.62
CA PHE A 47 -10.18 3.04 -4.58
C PHE A 47 -10.00 3.70 -3.22
N THR A 48 -11.03 3.63 -2.37
CA THR A 48 -11.00 4.17 -1.01
C THR A 48 -11.23 3.04 -0.02
N LEU A 49 -10.37 2.96 1.00
CA LEU A 49 -10.49 2.01 2.10
C LEU A 49 -10.70 2.80 3.40
N ASP A 50 -11.83 2.59 4.05
CA ASP A 50 -12.06 3.08 5.41
C ASP A 50 -11.36 2.15 6.41
N VAL A 51 -10.51 2.74 7.25
CA VAL A 51 -9.73 2.03 8.27
C VAL A 51 -10.09 2.48 9.69
N SER A 52 -11.21 3.20 9.86
CA SER A 52 -11.61 3.78 11.15
C SER A 52 -11.81 2.72 12.24
N ASP A 53 -12.25 1.51 11.86
CA ASP A 53 -12.45 0.39 12.79
C ASP A 53 -11.16 -0.36 13.15
N TYR A 54 -10.00 0.06 12.63
CA TYR A 54 -8.73 -0.67 12.80
C TYR A 54 -7.89 -0.22 13.98
N ASP A 55 -8.39 0.72 14.80
CA ASP A 55 -7.71 1.19 16.03
C ASP A 55 -6.22 1.47 15.78
N ILE A 56 -5.92 2.22 14.71
CA ILE A 56 -4.56 2.53 14.26
C ILE A 56 -4.11 3.80 14.97
N TYR A 57 -3.17 3.67 15.91
CA TYR A 57 -2.60 4.79 16.64
C TYR A 57 -1.14 5.01 16.24
N VAL A 58 -0.84 6.20 15.72
CA VAL A 58 0.52 6.63 15.36
C VAL A 58 0.81 7.98 16.01
N ASN A 59 1.94 8.07 16.73
CA ASN A 59 2.32 9.25 17.51
C ASN A 59 3.46 10.06 16.87
N SER A 60 3.93 9.65 15.68
CA SER A 60 5.09 10.19 14.97
C SER A 60 4.95 9.93 13.48
N ASP A 61 6.00 10.26 12.71
CA ASP A 61 6.14 9.81 11.33
C ASP A 61 5.95 8.29 11.22
N PHE A 62 5.31 7.86 10.14
CA PHE A 62 4.94 6.48 9.90
C PHE A 62 5.05 6.14 8.42
N PHE A 63 5.09 4.85 8.12
CA PHE A 63 5.08 4.33 6.76
C PHE A 63 3.87 3.46 6.52
N VAL A 64 3.32 3.53 5.30
CA VAL A 64 2.25 2.64 4.86
C VAL A 64 2.78 1.76 3.74
N SER A 65 2.58 0.44 3.85
CA SER A 65 2.89 -0.51 2.79
C SER A 65 1.62 -1.05 2.15
N ILE A 66 1.68 -1.30 0.85
CA ILE A 66 0.64 -2.03 0.11
C ILE A 66 1.30 -3.28 -0.46
N GLN A 67 0.77 -4.44 -0.12
CA GLN A 67 1.19 -5.75 -0.62
C GLN A 67 0.07 -6.37 -1.45
N PHE A 68 0.41 -6.74 -2.69
CA PHE A 68 -0.47 -7.49 -3.57
C PHE A 68 -0.33 -8.98 -3.25
N MET A 69 -1.43 -9.61 -2.85
CA MET A 69 -1.44 -11.02 -2.45
C MET A 69 -1.57 -11.95 -3.66
N ASN A 70 -2.19 -11.46 -4.74
CA ASN A 70 -2.36 -12.18 -6.00
C ASN A 70 -1.70 -11.41 -7.16
N PHE A 71 -1.31 -12.16 -8.19
CA PHE A 71 -0.85 -11.56 -9.44
C PHE A 71 -2.02 -10.85 -10.13
N PHE A 72 -1.76 -9.64 -10.61
CA PHE A 72 -2.69 -8.90 -11.44
C PHE A 72 -1.91 -8.28 -12.59
N LYS A 73 -2.57 -8.17 -13.75
CA LYS A 73 -1.97 -7.57 -14.94
C LYS A 73 -2.49 -6.15 -15.09
N GLY A 74 -1.70 -5.16 -14.71
CA GLY A 74 -2.09 -3.75 -14.82
C GLY A 74 -1.02 -2.79 -14.34
N HIS A 75 -1.37 -1.51 -14.30
CA HIS A 75 -0.53 -0.47 -13.71
C HIS A 75 -1.08 -0.04 -12.35
N ILE A 76 -0.22 0.47 -11.47
CA ILE A 76 -0.66 1.12 -10.24
C ILE A 76 0.02 2.47 -10.21
N PHE A 77 -0.80 3.51 -10.08
CA PHE A 77 -0.34 4.87 -9.92
C PHE A 77 -0.71 5.35 -8.52
N LEU A 78 0.28 5.45 -7.65
CA LEU A 78 0.12 6.01 -6.31
C LEU A 78 0.36 7.52 -6.40
N SER A 79 -0.72 8.30 -6.47
CA SER A 79 -0.64 9.76 -6.45
C SER A 79 -0.84 10.26 -5.02
N GLY A 80 0.26 10.47 -4.31
CA GLY A 80 0.31 11.30 -3.12
C GLY A 80 1.37 12.37 -3.37
N ALA A 81 0.95 13.61 -3.61
CA ALA A 81 1.88 14.73 -3.56
C ALA A 81 2.56 14.69 -2.19
N LEU A 82 3.90 14.69 -2.14
CA LEU A 82 4.72 14.89 -0.93
C LEU A 82 5.08 13.69 0.00
N LEU A 83 5.23 12.45 -0.48
CA LEU A 83 5.99 11.44 0.29
C LEU A 83 7.47 11.50 -0.11
N LYS A 84 8.32 12.08 0.75
CA LYS A 84 9.74 12.37 0.49
C LYS A 84 10.58 11.16 0.05
N THR A 85 10.13 9.92 0.25
CA THR A 85 10.79 8.70 -0.23
C THR A 85 9.81 7.53 -0.29
N VAL A 86 9.82 6.75 -1.38
CA VAL A 86 9.09 5.47 -1.47
C VAL A 86 10.08 4.32 -1.28
N PHE A 87 9.68 3.31 -0.50
CA PHE A 87 10.48 2.11 -0.27
C PHE A 87 9.79 0.88 -0.85
N LYS A 88 10.58 -0.01 -1.47
CA LYS A 88 10.13 -1.31 -1.98
C LYS A 88 10.92 -2.40 -1.29
N ARG A 89 10.24 -3.49 -0.93
CA ARG A 89 10.88 -4.72 -0.46
C ARG A 89 10.29 -5.89 -1.25
N LYS A 90 11.15 -6.79 -1.71
CA LYS A 90 10.73 -8.13 -2.17
C LYS A 90 10.75 -9.04 -0.95
N TYR A 91 9.73 -9.89 -0.80
CA TYR A 91 9.48 -10.84 0.30
C TYR A 91 10.72 -11.17 1.18
N TYR A 92 10.65 -10.90 2.49
CA TYR A 92 11.72 -11.05 3.50
C TYR A 92 13.07 -10.33 3.24
N GLY A 93 13.28 -9.57 2.16
CA GLY A 93 14.54 -8.85 1.85
C GLY A 93 14.79 -7.59 2.69
N SER A 94 15.73 -6.71 2.35
CA SER A 94 15.84 -5.39 3.03
C SER A 94 14.98 -4.34 2.33
N TRP A 95 14.61 -3.26 3.02
CA TRP A 95 13.96 -2.11 2.38
C TRP A 95 14.92 -1.44 1.39
N GLY A 96 14.53 -1.35 0.12
CA GLY A 96 15.25 -0.62 -0.91
C GLY A 96 14.53 0.69 -1.25
N LYS A 97 15.29 1.79 -1.35
CA LYS A 97 14.75 3.09 -1.78
C LYS A 97 14.40 3.07 -3.27
N VAL A 98 13.24 3.57 -3.66
CA VAL A 98 12.78 3.63 -5.07
C VAL A 98 12.26 5.03 -5.41
N ILE A 99 12.52 5.48 -6.63
CA ILE A 99 12.00 6.73 -7.18
C ILE A 99 10.69 6.42 -7.95
N SER A 100 9.56 6.72 -7.29
CA SER A 100 8.15 6.90 -7.73
C SER A 100 7.53 6.19 -8.96
N ARG A 101 8.15 5.21 -9.62
CA ARG A 101 7.51 4.43 -10.71
C ARG A 101 7.57 2.94 -10.45
N PHE A 102 6.41 2.31 -10.35
CA PHE A 102 6.28 0.86 -10.16
C PHE A 102 5.56 0.23 -11.35
N SER A 103 6.23 -0.74 -11.99
CA SER A 103 5.60 -1.67 -12.92
C SER A 103 5.49 -3.02 -12.20
N CYS A 104 4.27 -3.54 -12.08
CA CYS A 104 4.02 -4.95 -11.79
C CYS A 104 3.89 -5.67 -13.13
N TYR A 105 4.58 -6.80 -13.28
CA TYR A 105 4.50 -7.70 -14.44
C TYR A 105 3.86 -9.01 -14.01
#